data_AF-A0A2E6GXD1-F1
#
_entry.id   AF-A0A2E6GXD1-F1
#
_cell.length_a   1.000
_cell.length_b   1.000
_cell.length_c   1.000
_cell.angle_alpha   90.00
_cell.angle_beta   90.00
_cell.angle_gamma   90.00
#
_symmetry.space_group_name_H-M   'P 1'
#
loop_
_entity.id
_entity.type
_entity.pdbx_description
1 polymer ?
#
loop_
_entity_poly.entity_id
_entity_poly.type
_entity_poly.pdbx_seq_one_letter_code
_entity_poly.pdbx_strand_id
1 'polypeptide(L)'
;MKSIIIALLIVSPSGSLVAGSNYQEKLDSSIKKLRNLSSDSIISESFYFVMTDSVFPDWMGTKWDFNGISNVPSKGMIACGYFVSTTLKHVGFNLNRYRLAQQAASKVIDVLCGENKMKSVLEADIIQKLKGRGNNRLYVVGLDYHVGFLAVENDSVYFIHSDYFNGKVVCEKASESISFSSTNAYVYGELTNNPLLFTRWKNGIKIY
;
A
#
# COMPACT_ATOMS: atom_id res chain seq x y z
N MET A 1 -15.89 46.05 -15.47
CA MET A 1 -15.47 44.64 -15.27
C MET A 1 -14.95 44.51 -13.84
N LYS A 2 -15.74 43.93 -12.93
CA LYS A 2 -15.32 43.66 -11.55
C LYS A 2 -15.10 42.15 -11.44
N SER A 3 -13.86 41.73 -11.24
CA SER A 3 -13.48 40.33 -11.06
C SER A 3 -14.02 39.84 -9.71
N ILE A 4 -14.89 38.83 -9.75
CA ILE A 4 -15.35 38.11 -8.57
C ILE A 4 -14.30 37.05 -8.27
N ILE A 5 -13.55 37.25 -7.19
CA ILE A 5 -12.67 36.24 -6.62
C ILE A 5 -13.55 35.28 -5.82
N ILE A 6 -13.72 34.06 -6.33
CA ILE A 6 -14.36 32.97 -5.58
C ILE A 6 -13.31 32.43 -4.61
N ALA A 7 -13.41 32.80 -3.34
CA ALA A 7 -12.64 32.20 -2.26
C ALA A 7 -13.18 30.77 -2.03
N LEU A 8 -12.40 29.76 -2.39
CA LEU A 8 -12.68 28.37 -2.08
C LEU A 8 -12.40 28.14 -0.58
N LEU A 9 -13.44 28.24 0.25
CA LEU A 9 -13.38 27.89 1.66
C LEU A 9 -13.16 26.36 1.78
N ILE A 10 -11.93 25.97 2.15
CA ILE A 10 -11.63 24.61 2.57
C ILE A 10 -12.28 24.41 3.94
N VAL A 11 -13.49 23.86 3.94
CA VAL A 11 -14.16 23.40 5.16
C VAL A 11 -13.42 22.14 5.60
N SER A 12 -12.62 22.25 6.64
CA SER A 12 -12.06 21.10 7.35
C SER A 12 -13.17 20.52 8.24
N PRO A 13 -13.61 19.27 8.04
CA PRO A 13 -14.55 18.66 8.97
C PRO A 13 -13.77 18.31 10.23
N SER A 14 -13.97 19.12 11.26
CA SER A 14 -13.66 18.80 12.65
C SER A 14 -14.65 17.74 13.14
N GLY A 15 -14.50 16.53 12.61
CA GLY A 15 -15.16 15.33 13.11
C GLY A 15 -14.21 14.61 14.06
N SER A 16 -14.56 14.56 15.35
CA SER A 16 -14.00 13.58 16.27
C SER A 16 -14.41 12.19 15.79
N LEU A 17 -13.51 11.51 15.07
CA LEU A 17 -13.75 10.17 14.54
C LEU A 17 -13.46 9.13 15.61
N VAL A 18 -14.52 8.53 16.14
CA VAL A 18 -14.45 7.21 16.75
C VAL A 18 -13.95 6.25 15.67
N ALA A 19 -12.68 5.86 15.75
CA ALA A 19 -12.15 4.80 14.91
C ALA A 19 -12.89 3.49 15.20
N GLY A 20 -13.58 2.94 14.21
CA GLY A 20 -14.04 1.55 14.27
C GLY A 20 -15.30 1.13 13.51
N SER A 21 -16.20 2.03 13.06
CA SER A 21 -17.46 1.56 12.44
C SER A 21 -17.37 1.32 10.93
N ASN A 22 -16.74 2.21 10.15
CA ASN A 22 -16.83 2.11 8.68
C ASN A 22 -15.69 1.30 8.01
N TYR A 23 -14.47 1.26 8.57
CA TYR A 23 -13.34 0.59 7.89
C TYR A 23 -13.60 -0.89 7.64
N GLN A 24 -13.99 -1.62 8.68
CA GLN A 24 -14.21 -3.06 8.58
C GLN A 24 -15.41 -3.38 7.69
N GLU A 25 -16.52 -2.66 7.83
CA GLU A 25 -17.72 -2.86 7.00
C GLU A 25 -17.45 -2.57 5.52
N LYS A 26 -16.79 -1.44 5.21
CA LYS A 26 -16.34 -1.08 3.85
C LYS A 26 -15.43 -2.17 3.28
N LEU A 27 -14.43 -2.58 4.05
CA LEU A 27 -13.47 -3.59 3.63
C LEU A 27 -14.12 -4.95 3.38
N ASP A 28 -14.99 -5.41 4.28
CA ASP A 28 -15.70 -6.69 4.16
C ASP A 28 -16.58 -6.71 2.91
N SER A 29 -17.27 -5.61 2.63
CA SER A 29 -18.05 -5.43 1.39
C SER A 29 -17.17 -5.53 0.14
N SER A 30 -16.03 -4.86 0.14
CA SER A 30 -15.04 -4.88 -0.94
C SER A 30 -14.42 -6.27 -1.16
N ILE A 31 -14.03 -6.97 -0.09
CA ILE A 31 -13.49 -8.34 -0.15
C ILE A 31 -14.53 -9.33 -0.65
N LYS A 32 -15.79 -9.21 -0.20
CA LYS A 32 -16.89 -10.07 -0.66
C LYS A 32 -17.08 -9.94 -2.17
N LYS A 33 -17.05 -8.72 -2.71
CA LYS A 33 -17.09 -8.49 -4.16
C LYS A 33 -15.88 -9.11 -4.86
N LEU A 34 -14.67 -8.86 -4.35
CA LEU A 34 -13.42 -9.38 -4.91
C LEU A 34 -13.40 -10.92 -4.99
N ARG A 35 -13.90 -11.62 -3.96
CA ARG A 35 -13.96 -13.09 -3.90
C ARG A 35 -14.91 -13.72 -4.91
N ASN A 36 -15.95 -13.00 -5.31
CA ASN A 36 -16.94 -13.48 -6.28
C ASN A 36 -16.48 -13.35 -7.74
N LEU A 37 -15.31 -12.74 -7.98
CA LEU A 37 -14.75 -12.61 -9.31
C LEU A 37 -14.04 -13.90 -9.75
N SER A 38 -14.15 -14.18 -11.05
CA SER A 38 -13.58 -15.39 -11.68
C SER A 38 -12.38 -15.11 -12.59
N SER A 39 -12.28 -13.91 -13.17
CA SER A 39 -11.17 -13.53 -14.06
C SER A 39 -10.00 -12.94 -13.28
N ASP A 40 -8.79 -13.43 -13.53
CA ASP A 40 -7.55 -12.93 -12.92
C ASP A 40 -7.31 -11.45 -13.23
N SER A 41 -7.64 -10.98 -14.44
CA SER A 41 -7.47 -9.56 -14.81
C SER A 41 -8.41 -8.66 -14.01
N ILE A 42 -9.67 -9.07 -13.84
CA ILE A 42 -10.68 -8.30 -13.10
C ILE A 42 -10.37 -8.36 -11.59
N ILE A 43 -9.89 -9.48 -11.07
CA ILE A 43 -9.40 -9.59 -9.68
C ILE A 43 -8.23 -8.64 -9.46
N SER A 44 -7.26 -8.64 -10.37
CA SER A 44 -6.08 -7.77 -10.32
C SER A 44 -6.49 -6.29 -10.27
N GLU A 45 -7.34 -5.86 -11.21
CA GLU A 45 -7.84 -4.48 -11.26
C GLU A 45 -8.68 -4.13 -10.03
N SER A 46 -9.59 -5.01 -9.61
CA SER A 46 -10.42 -4.77 -8.43
C SER A 46 -9.58 -4.71 -7.15
N PHE A 47 -8.53 -5.53 -7.04
CA PHE A 47 -7.62 -5.52 -5.90
C PHE A 47 -6.89 -4.19 -5.76
N TYR A 48 -6.48 -3.56 -6.87
CA TYR A 48 -5.93 -2.21 -6.84
C TYR A 48 -6.89 -1.25 -6.12
N PHE A 49 -8.15 -1.18 -6.57
CA PHE A 49 -9.15 -0.28 -5.98
C PHE A 49 -9.53 -0.65 -4.54
N VAL A 50 -9.55 -1.93 -4.18
CA VAL A 50 -9.73 -2.33 -2.77
C VAL A 50 -8.61 -1.73 -1.92
N MET A 51 -7.36 -1.82 -2.38
CA MET A 51 -6.22 -1.27 -1.63
C MET A 51 -6.26 0.25 -1.58
N THR A 52 -6.48 0.94 -2.71
CA THR A 52 -6.41 2.41 -2.79
C THR A 52 -7.62 3.13 -2.24
N ASP A 53 -8.81 2.52 -2.27
CA ASP A 53 -10.06 3.21 -1.92
C ASP A 53 -10.64 2.70 -0.60
N SER A 54 -10.42 1.42 -0.28
CA SER A 54 -10.95 0.81 0.95
C SER A 54 -9.91 0.67 2.06
N VAL A 55 -8.64 0.39 1.72
CA VAL A 55 -7.61 0.10 2.72
C VAL A 55 -6.78 1.32 3.10
N PHE A 56 -5.98 1.83 2.17
CA PHE A 56 -5.00 2.88 2.45
C PHE A 56 -5.60 4.16 3.04
N PRO A 57 -6.76 4.68 2.57
CA PRO A 57 -7.29 5.94 3.07
C PRO A 57 -7.53 5.96 4.57
N ASP A 58 -8.03 4.85 5.15
CA ASP A 58 -8.32 4.79 6.58
C ASP A 58 -7.03 4.68 7.40
N TRP A 59 -5.94 4.16 6.83
CA TRP A 59 -4.64 4.11 7.50
C TRP A 59 -3.89 5.43 7.51
N MET A 60 -4.20 6.37 6.62
CA MET A 60 -3.51 7.66 6.52
C MET A 60 -3.50 8.40 7.86
N GLY A 61 -2.34 8.94 8.23
CA GLY A 61 -2.16 9.64 9.50
C GLY A 61 -2.03 8.75 10.74
N THR A 62 -2.15 7.42 10.62
CA THR A 62 -1.82 6.51 11.73
C THR A 62 -0.37 6.73 12.13
N LYS A 63 -0.13 7.01 13.42
CA LYS A 63 1.21 7.34 13.92
C LYS A 63 2.21 6.21 13.65
N TRP A 64 3.44 6.59 13.34
CA TRP A 64 4.54 5.67 13.18
C TRP A 64 5.25 5.42 14.52
N ASP A 65 5.74 4.20 14.71
CA ASP A 65 6.72 3.84 15.73
C ASP A 65 7.48 2.59 15.24
N PHE A 66 8.78 2.47 15.53
CA PHE A 66 9.60 1.33 15.11
C PHE A 66 9.05 -0.02 15.65
N ASN A 67 8.46 -0.01 16.84
CA ASN A 67 7.82 -1.15 17.49
C ASN A 67 6.28 -1.10 17.33
N GLY A 68 5.76 -0.21 16.49
CA GLY A 68 4.34 -0.06 16.25
C GLY A 68 3.74 -1.32 15.60
N ILE A 69 2.78 -1.94 16.28
CA ILE A 69 2.14 -3.19 15.81
C ILE A 69 0.64 -3.06 15.58
N SER A 70 0.10 -1.84 15.43
CA SER A 70 -1.35 -1.62 15.37
C SER A 70 -2.06 -2.51 14.35
N ASN A 71 -3.22 -3.01 14.75
CA ASN A 71 -4.15 -3.78 13.90
C ASN A 71 -5.39 -2.96 13.52
N VAL A 72 -5.45 -1.67 13.89
CA VAL A 72 -6.61 -0.82 13.62
C VAL A 72 -6.13 0.54 13.12
N PRO A 73 -6.62 1.00 11.95
CA PRO A 73 -6.28 2.33 11.45
C PRO A 73 -6.58 3.44 12.48
N SER A 74 -5.72 4.46 12.50
CA SER A 74 -5.77 5.63 13.39
C SER A 74 -5.72 5.32 14.90
N LYS A 75 -5.51 4.06 15.31
CA LYS A 75 -5.31 3.67 16.71
C LYS A 75 -3.89 3.17 16.93
N GLY A 76 -3.28 3.57 18.03
CA GLY A 76 -1.91 3.18 18.36
C GLY A 76 -0.91 3.66 17.32
N MET A 77 0.16 2.86 17.14
CA MET A 77 1.26 3.16 16.22
C MET A 77 1.57 1.94 15.36
N ILE A 78 2.08 2.14 14.16
CA ILE A 78 2.40 1.07 13.21
C ILE A 78 3.77 1.30 12.56
N ALA A 79 4.60 0.26 12.48
CA ALA A 79 5.86 0.29 11.75
C ALA A 79 5.64 -0.07 10.26
N CYS A 80 6.61 0.23 9.41
CA CYS A 80 6.54 0.00 7.96
C CYS A 80 6.22 -1.46 7.56
N GLY A 81 6.94 -2.44 8.13
CA GLY A 81 6.66 -3.86 7.90
C GLY A 81 5.31 -4.32 8.45
N TYR A 82 4.88 -3.75 9.59
CA TYR A 82 3.54 -4.01 10.12
C TYR A 82 2.47 -3.39 9.24
N PHE A 83 2.65 -2.20 8.68
CA PHE A 83 1.70 -1.59 7.76
C PHE A 83 1.47 -2.46 6.52
N VAL A 84 2.54 -2.94 5.88
CA VAL A 84 2.44 -3.83 4.71
C VAL A 84 1.74 -5.15 5.07
N SER A 85 2.22 -5.83 6.11
CA SER A 85 1.67 -7.15 6.47
C SER A 85 0.24 -7.07 7.03
N THR A 86 -0.10 -6.02 7.77
CA THR A 86 -1.45 -5.77 8.31
C THR A 86 -2.46 -5.57 7.20
N THR A 87 -2.16 -4.65 6.28
CA THR A 87 -3.09 -4.29 5.20
C THR A 87 -3.35 -5.48 4.28
N LEU A 88 -2.32 -6.27 3.95
CA LEU A 88 -2.48 -7.52 3.21
C LEU A 88 -3.27 -8.57 4.02
N LYS A 89 -3.01 -8.70 5.32
CA LYS A 89 -3.79 -9.61 6.19
C LYS A 89 -5.27 -9.23 6.21
N HIS A 90 -5.57 -7.93 6.28
CA HIS A 90 -6.93 -7.41 6.29
C HIS A 90 -7.68 -7.72 5.00
N VAL A 91 -7.02 -7.71 3.84
CA VAL A 91 -7.62 -8.14 2.55
C VAL A 91 -7.75 -9.66 2.42
N GLY A 92 -7.30 -10.42 3.42
CA GLY A 92 -7.54 -11.86 3.52
C GLY A 92 -6.39 -12.74 3.03
N PHE A 93 -5.19 -12.19 2.83
CA PHE A 93 -4.01 -13.02 2.58
C PHE A 93 -3.70 -13.91 3.78
N ASN A 94 -3.45 -15.20 3.53
CA ASN A 94 -3.06 -16.14 4.57
C ASN A 94 -1.56 -16.00 4.90
N LEU A 95 -1.25 -14.97 5.68
CA LEU A 95 0.09 -14.70 6.19
C LEU A 95 0.08 -14.50 7.71
N ASN A 96 1.24 -14.71 8.34
CA ASN A 96 1.51 -14.25 9.69
C ASN A 96 2.06 -12.81 9.68
N ARG A 97 1.24 -11.85 10.13
CA ARG A 97 1.60 -10.41 10.12
C ARG A 97 2.86 -10.11 10.93
N TYR A 98 3.04 -10.76 12.07
CA TYR A 98 4.19 -10.51 12.94
C TYR A 98 5.49 -11.00 12.31
N ARG A 99 5.50 -12.25 11.84
CA ARG A 99 6.70 -12.83 11.25
C ARG A 99 7.10 -12.10 9.97
N LEU A 100 6.13 -11.76 9.11
CA LEU A 100 6.40 -11.09 7.84
C LEU A 100 6.90 -9.66 8.06
N ALA A 101 6.28 -8.91 8.99
CA ALA A 101 6.68 -7.55 9.32
C ALA A 101 8.13 -7.42 9.79
N GLN A 102 8.66 -8.48 10.41
CA GLN A 102 10.01 -8.52 10.98
C GLN A 102 11.08 -9.02 9.99
N GLN A 103 10.71 -9.34 8.75
CA GLN A 103 11.67 -9.76 7.74
C GLN A 103 12.38 -8.57 7.09
N ALA A 104 13.58 -8.82 6.58
CA ALA A 104 14.24 -7.90 5.66
C ALA A 104 13.34 -7.62 4.45
N ALA A 105 13.38 -6.39 3.93
CA ALA A 105 12.46 -5.96 2.88
C ALA A 105 12.54 -6.86 1.63
N SER A 106 13.75 -7.27 1.22
CA SER A 106 13.95 -8.21 0.11
C SER A 106 13.23 -9.55 0.31
N LYS A 107 13.19 -10.06 1.54
CA LYS A 107 12.48 -11.29 1.88
C LYS A 107 10.96 -11.10 1.84
N VAL A 108 10.45 -9.92 2.22
CA VAL A 108 9.04 -9.57 2.03
C VAL A 108 8.68 -9.61 0.54
N ILE A 109 9.52 -9.04 -0.34
CA ILE A 109 9.28 -9.09 -1.79
C ILE A 109 9.34 -10.52 -2.33
N ASP A 110 10.28 -11.36 -1.85
CA ASP A 110 10.35 -12.78 -2.24
C ASP A 110 9.07 -13.55 -1.92
N VAL A 111 8.50 -13.31 -0.74
CA VAL A 111 7.27 -13.96 -0.29
C VAL A 111 6.08 -13.58 -1.16
N LEU A 112 5.98 -12.29 -1.53
CA LEU A 112 4.82 -11.74 -2.24
C LEU A 112 4.91 -11.90 -3.76
N CYS A 113 6.12 -11.81 -4.31
CA CYS A 113 6.33 -11.70 -5.76
C CYS A 113 7.18 -12.82 -6.35
N GLY A 114 7.94 -13.56 -5.54
CA GLY A 114 8.79 -14.66 -6.02
C GLY A 114 9.71 -14.24 -7.17
N GLU A 115 9.64 -14.95 -8.29
CA GLU A 115 10.45 -14.69 -9.49
C GLU A 115 10.10 -13.37 -10.20
N ASN A 116 8.93 -12.77 -9.91
CA ASN A 116 8.55 -11.45 -10.44
C ASN A 116 9.24 -10.28 -9.72
N LYS A 117 10.17 -10.58 -8.79
CA LYS A 117 10.99 -9.60 -8.10
C LYS A 117 11.93 -8.90 -9.08
N MET A 118 11.91 -7.58 -9.04
CA MET A 118 12.79 -6.69 -9.78
C MET A 118 13.70 -5.91 -8.83
N LYS A 119 14.75 -5.32 -9.39
CA LYS A 119 15.68 -4.45 -8.68
C LYS A 119 15.95 -3.16 -9.46
N SER A 120 16.30 -2.10 -8.75
CA SER A 120 16.87 -0.86 -9.29
C SER A 120 17.87 -0.31 -8.29
N VAL A 121 18.80 0.52 -8.75
CA VAL A 121 19.68 1.33 -7.89
C VAL A 121 19.41 2.82 -8.04
N LEU A 122 18.70 3.23 -9.09
CA LEU A 122 18.30 4.61 -9.33
C LEU A 122 16.79 4.77 -9.15
N GLU A 123 16.41 5.86 -8.48
CA GLU A 123 15.02 6.28 -8.29
C GLU A 123 14.35 6.59 -9.63
N ALA A 124 15.04 7.32 -10.51
CA ALA A 124 14.52 7.70 -11.83
C ALA A 124 14.17 6.46 -12.67
N ASP A 125 15.01 5.42 -12.62
CA ASP A 125 14.80 4.18 -13.38
C ASP A 125 13.55 3.42 -12.92
N ILE A 126 13.35 3.28 -11.60
CA ILE A 126 12.16 2.62 -11.08
C ILE A 126 10.91 3.44 -11.42
N ILE A 127 10.93 4.75 -11.21
CA ILE A 127 9.77 5.61 -11.50
C ILE A 127 9.43 5.56 -13.01
N GLN A 128 10.41 5.72 -13.89
CA GLN A 128 10.18 5.68 -15.35
C GLN A 128 9.64 4.32 -15.79
N LYS A 129 10.22 3.23 -15.28
CA LYS A 129 9.79 1.87 -15.61
C LYS A 129 8.36 1.57 -15.15
N LEU A 130 7.93 2.15 -14.02
CA LEU A 130 6.58 1.98 -13.51
C LEU A 130 5.55 2.78 -14.31
N LYS A 131 5.86 4.02 -14.70
CA LYS A 131 4.98 4.85 -15.56
C LYS A 131 4.69 4.18 -16.90
N GLY A 132 5.72 3.64 -17.57
CA GLY A 132 5.59 3.04 -18.91
C GLY A 132 4.78 1.73 -18.99
N ARG A 133 4.20 1.26 -17.89
CA ARG A 133 3.46 -0.02 -17.83
C ARG A 133 1.97 0.12 -18.16
N GLY A 134 1.42 1.33 -18.12
CA GLY A 134 0.00 1.62 -18.32
C GLY A 134 -0.93 0.98 -17.27
N ASN A 135 -2.16 1.46 -17.21
CA ASN A 135 -3.20 1.09 -16.24
C ASN A 135 -2.80 1.30 -14.77
N ASN A 136 -3.79 1.19 -13.89
CA ASN A 136 -3.58 1.22 -12.46
C ASN A 136 -2.86 -0.04 -11.99
N ARG A 137 -1.77 0.12 -11.23
CA ARG A 137 -0.95 -1.00 -10.75
C ARG A 137 -0.48 -0.79 -9.33
N LEU A 138 -0.43 -1.88 -8.57
CA LEU A 138 0.07 -1.87 -7.20
C LEU A 138 1.31 -2.76 -7.08
N TYR A 139 2.37 -2.18 -6.53
CA TYR A 139 3.61 -2.85 -6.23
C TYR A 139 3.86 -2.84 -4.73
N VAL A 140 4.66 -3.79 -4.26
CA VAL A 140 5.37 -3.71 -2.99
C VAL A 140 6.82 -3.35 -3.28
N VAL A 141 7.41 -2.47 -2.46
CA VAL A 141 8.80 -2.03 -2.59
C VAL A 141 9.51 -2.12 -1.25
N GLY A 142 10.73 -2.61 -1.30
CA GLY A 142 11.69 -2.65 -0.22
C GLY A 142 12.88 -1.73 -0.53
N LEU A 143 13.25 -0.97 0.49
CA LEU A 143 14.44 -0.11 0.56
C LEU A 143 15.42 -0.73 1.57
N ASP A 144 16.60 -0.13 1.74
CA ASP A 144 17.62 -0.65 2.66
C ASP A 144 17.12 -0.75 4.12
N TYR A 145 16.25 0.16 4.52
CA TYR A 145 15.75 0.33 5.89
C TYR A 145 14.22 0.35 5.97
N HIS A 146 13.53 0.14 4.85
CA HIS A 146 12.10 0.45 4.75
C HIS A 146 11.35 -0.52 3.82
N VAL A 147 10.03 -0.59 3.99
CA VAL A 147 9.14 -1.31 3.07
C VAL A 147 7.80 -0.57 2.97
N GLY A 148 7.21 -0.56 1.78
CA GLY A 148 5.94 0.09 1.52
C GLY A 148 5.33 -0.37 0.20
N PHE A 149 4.35 0.38 -0.28
CA PHE A 149 3.69 0.13 -1.57
C PHE A 149 3.99 1.24 -2.57
N LEU A 150 3.96 0.91 -3.86
CA LEU A 150 3.91 1.89 -4.93
C LEU A 150 2.60 1.71 -5.70
N ALA A 151 1.75 2.74 -5.72
CA ALA A 151 0.58 2.79 -6.58
C ALA A 151 0.91 3.61 -7.82
N VAL A 152 0.59 3.06 -9.00
CA VAL A 152 0.72 3.77 -10.28
C VAL A 152 -0.67 4.14 -10.74
N GLU A 153 -0.91 5.44 -10.96
CA GLU A 153 -2.16 6.00 -11.46
C GLU A 153 -1.84 7.15 -12.43
N ASN A 154 -2.36 7.09 -13.66
CA ASN A 154 -2.21 8.16 -14.68
C ASN A 154 -0.76 8.69 -14.80
N ASP A 155 0.22 7.81 -15.00
CA ASP A 155 1.66 8.13 -15.07
C ASP A 155 2.24 8.82 -13.83
N SER A 156 1.55 8.74 -12.70
CA SER A 156 2.03 9.14 -11.39
C SER A 156 2.33 7.91 -10.55
N VAL A 157 3.44 7.97 -9.80
CA VAL A 157 3.87 6.90 -8.90
C VAL A 157 3.81 7.44 -7.48
N TYR A 158 2.96 6.84 -6.66
CA TYR A 158 2.76 7.23 -5.26
C TYR A 158 3.39 6.20 -4.34
N PHE A 159 4.19 6.67 -3.38
CA PHE A 159 4.73 5.87 -2.30
C PHE A 159 3.78 5.91 -1.10
N ILE A 160 3.27 4.75 -0.72
CA ILE A 160 2.34 4.59 0.39
C ILE A 160 3.01 3.73 1.46
N HIS A 161 3.28 4.33 2.61
CA HIS A 161 4.10 3.70 3.64
C HIS A 161 3.85 4.29 5.02
N SER A 162 4.29 3.58 6.05
CA SER A 162 4.34 4.11 7.41
C SER A 162 5.68 4.77 7.63
N ASP A 163 5.70 6.10 7.58
CA ASP A 163 6.92 6.87 7.44
C ASP A 163 7.57 7.24 8.78
N TYR A 164 8.86 6.95 8.87
CA TYR A 164 9.70 7.36 9.99
C TYR A 164 9.89 8.87 10.04
N PHE A 165 10.13 9.51 8.90
CA PHE A 165 10.48 10.94 8.86
C PHE A 165 9.28 11.83 9.18
N ASN A 166 8.11 11.53 8.62
CA ASN A 166 6.86 12.23 8.91
C ASN A 166 6.13 11.73 10.17
N GLY A 167 6.60 10.64 10.79
CA GLY A 167 6.04 10.08 12.02
C GLY A 167 4.63 9.50 11.87
N LYS A 168 4.20 9.15 10.64
CA LYS A 168 2.84 8.66 10.35
C LYS A 168 2.76 7.93 9.01
N VAL A 169 1.66 7.21 8.78
CA VAL A 169 1.32 6.67 7.46
C VAL A 169 0.98 7.81 6.50
N VAL A 170 1.61 7.81 5.33
CA VAL A 170 1.45 8.82 4.28
C VAL A 170 1.28 8.17 2.90
N CYS A 171 0.72 8.94 1.99
CA CYS A 171 0.72 8.70 0.55
C CYS A 171 1.29 9.97 -0.09
N GLU A 172 2.44 9.85 -0.74
CA GLU A 172 3.15 10.96 -1.37
C GLU A 172 3.66 10.55 -2.74
N LYS A 173 3.97 11.49 -3.63
CA LYS A 173 4.61 11.12 -4.89
C LYS A 173 5.99 10.55 -4.60
N ALA A 174 6.32 9.43 -5.21
CA ALA A 174 7.61 8.77 -5.02
C ALA A 174 8.78 9.72 -5.32
N SER A 175 8.65 10.57 -6.35
CA SER A 175 9.66 11.56 -6.75
C SER A 175 9.83 12.75 -5.79
N GLU A 176 8.91 12.91 -4.84
CA GLU A 176 8.92 14.00 -3.85
C GLU A 176 9.21 13.46 -2.43
N SER A 177 9.33 12.14 -2.27
CA SER A 177 9.51 11.46 -0.98
C SER A 177 10.98 11.41 -0.57
N ILE A 178 11.29 12.02 0.57
CA ILE A 178 12.61 11.90 1.21
C ILE A 178 12.89 10.44 1.57
N SER A 179 11.89 9.73 2.07
CA SER A 179 12.03 8.34 2.49
C SER A 179 12.31 7.41 1.31
N PHE A 180 11.65 7.64 0.18
CA PHE A 180 11.86 6.86 -1.04
C PHE A 180 13.27 7.09 -1.63
N SER A 181 13.73 8.35 -1.68
CA SER A 181 15.03 8.73 -2.24
C SER A 181 16.23 8.38 -1.34
N SER A 182 16.03 8.20 -0.03
CA SER A 182 17.10 7.94 0.95
C SER A 182 17.55 6.47 1.02
N THR A 183 17.80 5.82 -0.11
CA THR A 183 18.17 4.39 -0.21
C THR A 183 19.25 4.17 -1.26
N ASN A 184 20.05 3.11 -1.13
CA ASN A 184 21.05 2.72 -2.15
C ASN A 184 20.48 1.78 -3.21
N ALA A 185 19.43 1.04 -2.87
CA ALA A 185 18.81 0.10 -3.77
C ALA A 185 17.30 -0.02 -3.53
N TYR A 186 16.62 -0.48 -4.57
CA TYR A 186 15.21 -0.80 -4.59
C TYR A 186 15.05 -2.26 -4.95
N VAL A 187 14.24 -2.98 -4.19
CA VAL A 187 13.74 -4.30 -4.54
C VAL A 187 12.21 -4.23 -4.55
N TYR A 188 11.58 -4.62 -5.63
CA TYR A 188 10.14 -4.41 -5.79
C TYR A 188 9.50 -5.50 -6.64
N GLY A 189 8.19 -5.65 -6.54
CA GLY A 189 7.45 -6.60 -7.35
C GLY A 189 5.99 -6.22 -7.44
N GLU A 190 5.35 -6.61 -8.55
CA GLU A 190 3.94 -6.31 -8.79
C GLU A 190 3.05 -7.24 -7.96
N LEU A 191 2.09 -6.64 -7.25
CA LEU A 191 1.03 -7.36 -6.55
C LEU A 191 -0.18 -7.54 -7.49
N THR A 192 -0.53 -6.49 -8.23
CA THR A 192 -1.41 -6.61 -9.39
C THR A 192 -0.75 -7.48 -10.46
N ASN A 193 -1.55 -8.10 -11.32
CA ASN A 193 -1.08 -8.94 -12.42
C ASN A 193 -0.11 -10.05 -11.96
N ASN A 194 -0.37 -10.61 -10.78
CA ASN A 194 0.39 -11.70 -10.17
C ASN A 194 -0.53 -12.92 -9.94
N PRO A 195 -0.74 -13.76 -10.98
CA PRO A 195 -1.70 -14.87 -10.92
C PRO A 195 -1.40 -15.87 -9.81
N LEU A 196 -0.12 -16.12 -9.52
CA LEU A 196 0.29 -17.03 -8.46
C LEU A 196 -0.12 -16.50 -7.07
N LEU A 197 0.08 -15.21 -6.82
CA LEU A 197 -0.32 -14.56 -5.57
C LEU A 197 -1.84 -14.62 -5.38
N PHE A 198 -2.62 -14.30 -6.42
CA PHE A 198 -4.08 -14.36 -6.35
C PHE A 198 -4.65 -15.77 -6.27
N THR A 199 -4.01 -16.74 -6.93
CA THR A 199 -4.34 -18.17 -6.77
C THR A 199 -4.18 -18.61 -5.32
N ARG A 200 -3.08 -18.21 -4.66
CA ARG A 200 -2.87 -18.51 -3.23
C ARG A 200 -3.88 -17.80 -2.34
N TRP A 201 -4.17 -16.52 -2.61
CA TRP A 201 -5.18 -15.75 -1.88
C TRP A 201 -6.58 -16.39 -1.97
N LYS A 202 -7.04 -16.70 -3.18
CA LYS A 202 -8.37 -17.28 -3.44
C LYS A 202 -8.56 -18.64 -2.77
N ASN A 203 -7.50 -19.46 -2.78
CA ASN A 203 -7.51 -20.78 -2.16
C ASN A 203 -7.14 -20.77 -0.67
N GLY A 204 -6.90 -19.60 -0.06
CA GLY A 204 -6.49 -19.48 1.34
C GLY A 204 -5.15 -20.15 1.66
N ILE A 205 -4.29 -20.36 0.65
CA ILE A 205 -3.00 -21.01 0.81
C ILE A 205 -2.08 -20.10 1.61
N LYS A 206 -1.45 -20.66 2.65
CA LYS A 206 -0.49 -19.95 3.49
C LYS A 206 0.71 -19.50 2.67
N ILE A 207 1.01 -18.20 2.69
CA ILE A 207 2.17 -17.62 2.01
C ILE A 207 3.31 -17.26 2.96
N TYR A 208 3.03 -17.15 4.27
CA TYR A 208 4.05 -16.91 5.30
C TYR A 208 3.60 -17.31 6.72
#